data_AF-A0A971VRP2-F1
#
_entry.id   AF-A0A971VRP2-F1
#
_cell.length_a   1.000
_cell.length_b   1.000
_cell.length_c   1.000
_cell.angle_alpha   90.00
_cell.angle_beta   90.00
_cell.angle_gamma   90.00
#
_symmetry.space_group_name_H-M   'P 1'
#
loop_
_entity.id
_entity.type
_entity.pdbx_description
1 polymer ?
#
loop_
_entity_poly.entity_id
_entity_poly.type
_entity_poly.pdbx_seq_one_letter_code
_entity_poly.pdbx_strand_id
1 'polypeptide(L)' 'MSDAKVLEHIKAAFDECMKNYKARIVVCGGTGCVANGAVVLYERFKKVLKDKGLS' A
#
# COMPACT_ATOMS: atom_id res chain seq x y z
N MET A 1 11.29 25.33 -12.66
CA MET A 1 10.21 25.13 -11.67
C MET A 1 10.89 24.85 -10.33
N SER A 2 10.38 25.37 -9.21
CA SER A 2 10.97 25.11 -7.88
C SER A 2 10.63 23.70 -7.40
N ASP A 3 11.50 23.11 -6.58
CA ASP A 3 11.32 21.76 -6.02
C ASP A 3 10.00 21.61 -5.26
N ALA A 4 9.56 22.67 -4.57
CA ALA A 4 8.27 22.70 -3.88
C ALA A 4 7.08 22.43 -4.83
N LYS A 5 7.09 23.04 -6.04
CA LYS A 5 6.02 22.82 -7.03
C LYS A 5 6.04 21.40 -7.59
N VAL A 6 7.22 20.78 -7.68
CA VAL A 6 7.35 19.38 -8.13
C VAL A 6 6.74 18.44 -7.08
N LEU A 7 7.07 18.64 -5.81
CA LEU A 7 6.52 17.83 -4.71
C LEU A 7 4.99 17.95 -4.60
N GLU A 8 4.46 19.17 -4.75
CA GLU A 8 3.01 19.41 -4.78
C GLU A 8 2.32 18.67 -5.93
N HIS A 9 2.93 18.68 -7.12
CA HIS A 9 2.40 17.96 -8.27
C HIS A 9 2.40 16.44 -8.06
N ILE A 10 3.49 15.89 -7.51
CA ILE A 10 3.59 14.46 -7.19
C ILE A 10 2.54 14.05 -6.14
N LYS A 11 2.37 14.87 -5.10
CA LYS A 11 1.34 14.65 -4.08
C LYS A 11 -0.06 14.65 -4.68
N ALA A 12 -0.39 15.64 -5.51
CA ALA A 12 -1.70 15.73 -6.14
C ALA A 12 -2.01 14.50 -7.02
N ALA A 13 -1.03 14.04 -7.81
CA ALA A 13 -1.16 12.83 -8.62
C ALA A 13 -1.37 11.57 -7.75
N PHE A 14 -0.62 11.46 -6.65
CA PHE A 14 -0.80 10.36 -5.69
C PHE A 14 -2.19 10.38 -5.05
N ASP A 15 -2.64 11.55 -4.57
CA ASP A 15 -3.95 11.71 -3.92
C ASP A 15 -5.09 11.34 -4.88
N GLU A 16 -5.00 11.70 -6.16
CA GLU A 16 -5.99 11.32 -7.18
C GLU A 16 -6.02 9.81 -7.43
N CYS A 17 -4.85 9.17 -7.55
CA CYS A 17 -4.76 7.71 -7.67
C CYS A 17 -5.36 7.01 -6.44
N MET A 18 -5.11 7.55 -5.24
CA MET A 18 -5.59 6.97 -3.99
C MET A 18 -7.13 6.93 -3.89
N LYS A 19 -7.84 7.87 -4.52
CA LYS A 19 -9.32 7.88 -4.55
C LYS A 19 -9.93 6.65 -5.23
N ASN A 20 -9.18 5.99 -6.13
CA ASN A 20 -9.66 4.80 -6.84
C ASN A 20 -9.63 3.53 -5.97
N TYR A 21 -8.92 3.55 -4.84
CA TYR A 21 -8.82 2.40 -3.94
C TYR A 21 -10.06 2.33 -3.03
N LYS A 22 -10.89 1.30 -3.19
CA LYS A 22 -12.05 1.07 -2.32
C LYS A 22 -11.68 0.63 -0.89
N ALA A 23 -10.50 0.01 -0.74
CA ALA A 23 -9.95 -0.43 0.54
C ALA A 23 -8.43 -0.58 0.45
N ARG A 24 -7.74 -0.45 1.58
CA ARG A 24 -6.29 -0.65 1.69
C ARG A 24 -5.96 -1.47 2.94
N ILE A 25 -5.20 -2.54 2.76
CA ILE A 25 -4.66 -3.34 3.86
C ILE A 25 -3.17 -2.98 3.97
N VAL A 26 -2.74 -2.53 5.16
CA VAL A 26 -1.33 -2.23 5.45
C VAL A 26 -0.84 -3.25 6.46
N VAL A 27 0.21 -3.98 6.10
CA VAL A 27 0.87 -4.95 6.99
C VAL A 27 2.16 -4.32 7.50
N CYS A 28 2.38 -4.38 8.82
CA CYS A 28 3.59 -3.84 9.43
C CYS A 28 4.85 -4.54 8.89
N GLY A 29 5.78 -3.75 8.34
CA GLY A 29 7.07 -4.22 7.83
C GLY A 29 8.27 -3.94 8.74
N GLY A 30 8.03 -3.52 10.00
CA GLY A 30 9.10 -3.29 10.96
C GLY A 30 9.84 -4.59 11.32
N THR A 31 11.09 -4.48 11.77
CA THR A 31 11.94 -5.64 12.10
C THR A 31 11.28 -6.61 13.07
N GLY A 32 10.66 -6.10 14.15
CA GLY A 32 9.89 -6.91 15.09
C GLY A 32 8.67 -7.57 14.45
N CYS A 33 7.91 -6.86 13.62
CA CYS A 33 6.75 -7.43 12.93
C CYS A 33 7.15 -8.56 11.98
N VAL A 34 8.22 -8.36 11.22
CA VAL A 34 8.74 -9.36 10.27
C VAL A 34 9.24 -10.60 11.01
N ALA A 35 10.02 -10.43 12.08
CA ALA A 35 10.49 -11.54 12.93
C ALA A 35 9.33 -12.35 13.54
N ASN A 36 8.21 -11.68 13.82
CA ASN A 36 7.00 -12.27 14.39
C ASN A 36 5.95 -12.71 13.35
N GLY A 37 6.31 -12.79 12.06
CA GLY A 37 5.48 -13.43 11.04
C GLY A 37 4.60 -12.51 10.19
N ALA A 38 4.83 -11.20 10.17
CA ALA A 38 4.08 -10.28 9.32
C ALA A 38 4.14 -10.64 7.82
N VAL A 39 5.24 -11.24 7.36
CA VAL A 39 5.38 -11.73 5.97
C VAL A 39 4.38 -12.84 5.66
N VAL A 40 4.12 -13.75 6.62
CA VAL A 40 3.14 -14.83 6.46
C VAL A 40 1.73 -14.26 6.31
N LEU A 41 1.39 -13.25 7.11
CA LEU A 41 0.11 -12.54 7.00
C LEU A 41 -0.03 -11.85 5.63
N TYR A 42 1.01 -11.15 5.19
CA TYR A 42 1.02 -10.48 3.88
C TYR A 42 0.75 -11.46 2.73
N GLU A 43 1.44 -12.61 2.70
CA GLU A 43 1.21 -13.62 1.66
C GLU A 43 -0.18 -14.25 1.77
N ARG A 44 -0.71 -14.45 2.98
CA ARG A 44 -2.07 -14.94 3.17
C ARG A 44 -3.11 -13.93 2.65
N PHE A 45 -2.92 -12.64 2.90
CA PHE A 45 -3.79 -11.60 2.33
C PHE A 45 -3.75 -11.62 0.80
N LYS A 46 -2.56 -11.69 0.18
CA LYS A 46 -2.43 -11.81 -1.28
C LYS A 46 -3.19 -13.00 -1.85
N LYS A 47 -3.07 -14.18 -1.21
CA LYS A 47 -3.82 -15.37 -1.62
C LYS A 47 -5.33 -15.13 -1.53
N VAL A 48 -5.82 -14.59 -0.41
CA VAL A 48 -7.25 -14.33 -0.21
C VAL A 48 -7.79 -13.30 -1.21
N LEU A 49 -7.01 -12.26 -1.53
CA LEU A 49 -7.41 -11.26 -2.53
C LEU A 49 -7.51 -11.87 -3.92
N LYS A 50 -6.54 -12.70 -4.32
CA LYS A 50 -6.56 -13.42 -5.59
C LYS A 50 -7.74 -14.40 -5.66
N ASP A 51 -7.96 -15.19 -4.62
CA ASP A 51 -9.05 -16.16 -4.55
C ASP A 51 -10.43 -15.48 -4.62
N LYS A 52 -10.53 -14.21 -4.22
CA LYS A 52 -11.75 -13.38 -4.30
C LYS A 52 -11.84 -12.52 -5.58
N GLY A 53 -10.85 -12.57 -6.47
CA GLY A 53 -10.80 -11.73 -7.68
C GLY A 53 -10.65 -10.23 -7.40
N LEU A 54 -10.00 -9.87 -6.28
CA LEU A 54 -9.79 -8.49 -5.84
C LEU A 54 -8.38 -7.95 -6.18
N SER A 55 -7.50 -8.81 -6.74
CA SER A 55 -6.13 -8.48 -7.15
C SER A 55 -5.72 -9.27 -8.38
#